data_AF-A0A0U5H3P6-F1
#
_entry.id   AF-A0A0U5H3P6-F1
#
_cell.length_a   1.000
_cell.length_b   1.000
_cell.length_c   1.000
_cell.angle_alpha   90.00
_cell.angle_beta   90.00
_cell.angle_gamma   90.00
#
_symmetry.space_group_name_H-M   'P 1'
#
loop_
_entity.id
_entity.type
_entity.pdbx_description
1 polymer ?
#
loop_
_entity_poly.entity_id
_entity_poly.type
_entity_poly.pdbx_seq_one_letter_code
_entity_poly.pdbx_strand_id
1 'polypeptide(L)'
;MRGQAHTLEGVAAALLVVATVAFTIQATAVTPLTASTASQHIETQHERAASGLLETERANGNLSRTLRYWNGTGASFANGSANGYYVGEPPNASFLLAVEETFGDRAVAYNVNAYYVDANGDRRTRRVVHHGDPSADAVAATRLVTLYDNQSVTERNGTRFEPTAKTLADVDDATGERYFAPNAPGHAYAVVEVEVVLWRM
;
A
#
# COMPACT_ATOMS: atom_id res chain seq x y z
N MET A 1 32.98 43.07 61.49
CA MET A 1 32.14 41.88 61.23
C MET A 1 31.65 41.84 59.76
N ARG A 2 32.55 41.94 58.76
CA ARG A 2 32.18 41.95 57.33
C ARG A 2 32.37 40.60 56.62
N GLY A 3 33.20 39.71 57.18
CA GLY A 3 33.47 38.39 56.62
C GLY A 3 32.27 37.44 56.63
N GLN A 4 31.37 37.56 57.61
CA GLN A 4 30.16 36.72 57.72
C GLN A 4 29.09 37.07 56.66
N ALA A 5 29.03 38.33 56.24
CA ALA A 5 28.11 38.76 55.19
C ALA A 5 28.48 38.15 53.83
N HIS A 6 29.78 38.14 53.50
CA HIS A 6 30.25 37.58 52.23
C HIS A 6 30.11 36.05 52.13
N THR A 7 30.19 35.32 53.25
CA THR A 7 29.90 33.88 53.26
C THR A 7 28.42 33.57 53.05
N LEU A 8 27.51 34.38 53.61
CA LEU A 8 26.06 34.24 53.40
C LEU A 8 25.66 34.59 51.96
N GLU A 9 26.27 35.63 51.41
CA GLU A 9 26.03 36.06 50.03
C GLU A 9 26.57 35.04 49.01
N GLY A 10 27.74 34.45 49.26
CA GLY A 10 28.27 33.36 48.43
C GLY A 10 27.40 32.11 48.45
N VAL A 11 26.83 31.75 49.60
CA VAL A 11 25.88 30.63 49.72
C VAL A 11 24.57 30.95 48.97
N ALA A 12 24.05 32.17 49.08
CA ALA A 12 22.85 32.58 48.36
C ALA A 12 23.05 32.58 46.83
N ALA A 13 24.21 33.06 46.35
CA ALA A 13 24.56 33.03 44.94
C ALA A 13 24.70 31.59 44.41
N ALA A 14 25.34 30.70 45.18
CA ALA A 14 25.45 29.28 44.83
C ALA A 14 24.07 28.61 44.73
N LEU A 15 23.16 28.91 45.68
CA LEU A 15 21.79 28.39 45.65
C LEU A 15 21.00 28.89 44.44
N LEU A 16 21.16 30.16 44.05
CA LEU A 16 20.53 30.71 42.85
C LEU A 16 21.04 30.04 41.57
N VAL A 17 22.35 29.78 41.47
CA VAL A 17 22.92 29.07 40.31
C VAL A 17 22.39 27.63 40.26
N VAL A 18 22.38 26.92 41.39
CA VAL A 18 21.84 25.55 41.46
C VAL A 18 20.36 25.51 41.09
N ALA A 19 19.55 26.46 41.59
CA ALA A 19 18.12 26.55 41.26
C ALA A 19 17.90 26.85 39.77
N THR A 20 18.69 27.76 39.19
CA THR A 20 18.62 28.11 37.76
C THR A 20 19.00 26.92 36.89
N VAL A 21 20.06 26.19 37.25
CA VAL A 21 20.49 24.98 36.54
C VAL A 21 19.44 23.87 36.67
N ALA A 22 18.90 23.63 37.87
CA ALA A 22 17.84 22.64 38.09
C ALA A 22 16.58 22.96 37.26
N PHE A 23 16.17 24.23 37.22
CA PHE A 23 15.05 24.67 36.40
C PHE A 23 15.33 24.51 34.89
N THR A 24 16.56 24.81 34.46
CA THR A 24 16.97 24.67 33.05
C THR A 24 17.00 23.21 32.61
N ILE A 25 17.48 22.29 33.45
CA ILE A 25 17.53 20.84 33.15
C ILE A 25 16.10 20.27 33.08
N GLN A 26 15.17 20.76 33.90
CA GLN A 26 13.76 20.36 33.79
C GLN A 26 13.11 20.88 32.50
N ALA A 27 13.55 22.03 31.97
CA ALA A 27 13.03 22.61 30.73
C ALA A 27 13.52 21.90 29.45
N THR A 28 14.63 21.16 29.49
CA THR A 28 15.17 20.46 28.30
C THR A 28 14.59 19.07 28.07
N ALA A 29 13.73 18.57 28.96
CA ALA A 29 13.10 17.26 28.85
C ALA A 29 11.63 17.35 28.39
N VAL A 30 11.33 18.20 27.41
CA VAL A 30 10.04 18.19 26.71
C VAL A 30 10.27 18.40 25.22
N THR A 31 10.86 17.40 24.57
CA THR A 31 10.74 17.24 23.12
C THR A 31 9.86 16.02 22.84
N PRO A 32 8.90 16.11 21.91
CA PRO A 32 7.85 15.12 21.80
C PRO A 32 8.39 13.85 21.12
N LEU A 33 8.68 12.82 21.91
CA LEU A 33 8.77 11.45 21.40
C LEU A 33 7.40 10.95 20.88
N THR A 34 6.32 11.55 21.37
CA THR A 34 4.91 11.21 21.09
C THR A 34 4.50 11.39 19.65
N ALA A 35 5.00 12.40 18.93
CA ALA A 35 4.62 12.62 17.53
C ALA A 35 5.15 11.51 16.62
N SER A 36 6.39 11.07 16.81
CA SER A 36 6.99 9.98 16.03
C SER A 36 6.37 8.62 16.37
N THR A 37 6.13 8.33 17.65
CA THR A 37 5.47 7.08 18.05
C THR A 37 4.00 7.02 17.62
N ALA A 38 3.30 8.17 17.61
CA ALA A 38 1.92 8.24 17.11
C ALA A 38 1.86 8.02 15.59
N SER A 39 2.76 8.63 14.82
CA SER A 39 2.86 8.38 13.38
C SER A 39 3.17 6.91 13.08
N GLN A 40 4.17 6.34 13.76
CA GLN A 40 4.50 4.91 13.63
C GLN A 40 3.33 4.00 14.01
N HIS A 41 2.54 4.40 15.02
CA HIS A 41 1.34 3.64 15.38
C HIS A 41 0.32 3.62 14.25
N ILE A 42 0.04 4.77 13.62
CA ILE A 42 -0.90 4.87 12.49
C ILE A 42 -0.39 4.08 11.28
N GLU A 43 0.89 4.23 10.93
CA GLU A 43 1.53 3.44 9.87
C GLU A 43 1.37 1.94 10.11
N THR A 44 1.65 1.48 11.34
CA THR A 44 1.50 0.08 11.73
C THR A 44 0.04 -0.40 11.65
N GLN A 45 -0.94 0.46 11.99
CA GLN A 45 -2.36 0.12 11.87
C GLN A 45 -2.78 -0.01 10.40
N HIS A 46 -2.36 0.91 9.53
CA HIS A 46 -2.64 0.85 8.10
C HIS A 46 -2.01 -0.37 7.44
N GLU A 47 -0.76 -0.71 7.77
CA GLU A 47 -0.09 -1.91 7.26
C GLU A 47 -0.84 -3.18 7.66
N ARG A 48 -1.27 -3.30 8.93
CA ARG A 48 -2.05 -4.44 9.41
C ARG A 48 -3.41 -4.54 8.73
N ALA A 49 -4.10 -3.41 8.55
CA ALA A 49 -5.38 -3.37 7.85
C ALA A 49 -5.23 -3.80 6.39
N ALA A 50 -4.23 -3.28 5.67
CA ALA A 50 -3.95 -3.65 4.29
C ALA A 50 -3.56 -5.12 4.15
N SER A 51 -2.73 -5.63 5.06
CA SER A 51 -2.34 -7.05 5.09
C SER A 51 -3.55 -7.97 5.34
N GLY A 52 -4.42 -7.61 6.29
CA GLY A 52 -5.64 -8.35 6.58
C GLY A 52 -6.65 -8.33 5.43
N LEU A 53 -6.83 -7.18 4.78
CA LEU A 53 -7.66 -7.04 3.58
C LEU A 53 -7.14 -7.93 2.46
N LEU A 54 -5.84 -7.82 2.13
CA LEU A 54 -5.23 -8.62 1.08
C LEU A 54 -5.36 -10.13 1.34
N GLU A 55 -5.19 -10.57 2.59
CA GLU A 55 -5.35 -11.99 2.90
C GLU A 55 -6.80 -12.46 2.75
N THR A 56 -7.75 -11.68 3.24
CA THR A 56 -9.19 -11.98 3.12
C THR A 56 -9.59 -12.05 1.65
N GLU A 57 -9.18 -11.06 0.85
CA GLU A 57 -9.52 -10.97 -0.57
C GLU A 57 -8.80 -12.01 -1.43
N ARG A 58 -7.60 -12.46 -1.01
CA ARG A 58 -6.94 -13.63 -1.60
C ARG A 58 -7.75 -14.89 -1.32
N ALA A 59 -8.14 -15.12 -0.07
CA ALA A 59 -8.91 -16.30 0.34
C ALA A 59 -10.27 -16.37 -0.36
N ASN A 60 -10.93 -15.22 -0.58
CA ASN A 60 -12.17 -15.12 -1.33
C ASN A 60 -12.00 -15.28 -2.85
N GLY A 61 -10.76 -15.28 -3.35
CA GLY A 61 -10.41 -15.34 -4.78
C GLY A 61 -10.60 -14.01 -5.52
N ASN A 62 -10.89 -12.92 -4.82
CA ASN A 62 -11.17 -11.61 -5.40
C ASN A 62 -9.92 -10.98 -6.00
N LEU A 63 -8.73 -11.17 -5.40
CA LEU A 63 -7.48 -10.71 -6.01
C LEU A 63 -7.24 -11.36 -7.38
N SER A 64 -7.43 -12.68 -7.49
CA SER A 64 -7.29 -13.40 -8.75
C SER A 64 -8.29 -12.92 -9.79
N ARG A 65 -9.56 -12.70 -9.40
CA ARG A 65 -10.58 -12.16 -10.31
C ARG A 65 -10.21 -10.76 -10.81
N THR A 66 -9.79 -9.86 -9.93
CA THR A 66 -9.37 -8.51 -10.33
C THR A 66 -8.19 -8.54 -11.30
N LEU A 67 -7.18 -9.37 -11.06
CA LEU A 67 -6.05 -9.52 -11.99
C LEU A 67 -6.52 -10.02 -13.37
N ARG A 68 -7.50 -10.90 -13.41
CA ARG A 68 -8.08 -11.47 -14.64
C ARG A 68 -9.10 -10.54 -15.33
N TYR A 69 -9.35 -9.34 -14.82
CA TYR A 69 -10.18 -8.33 -15.48
C TYR A 69 -9.34 -7.51 -16.48
N TRP A 70 -8.96 -8.16 -17.58
CA TRP A 70 -7.95 -7.68 -18.52
C TRP A 70 -8.48 -7.54 -19.94
N ASN A 71 -8.00 -6.53 -20.67
CA ASN A 71 -8.20 -6.35 -22.11
C ASN A 71 -6.92 -6.73 -22.85
N GLY A 72 -6.91 -7.93 -23.45
CA GLY A 72 -5.78 -8.50 -24.17
C GLY A 72 -5.31 -7.68 -25.36
N THR A 73 -6.23 -7.06 -26.11
CA THR A 73 -5.91 -6.25 -27.30
C THR A 73 -5.31 -4.89 -26.93
N GLY A 74 -5.81 -4.29 -25.85
CA GLY A 74 -5.36 -2.98 -25.37
C GLY A 74 -4.11 -3.05 -24.48
N ALA A 75 -3.66 -4.25 -24.11
CA ALA A 75 -2.61 -4.48 -23.11
C ALA A 75 -2.84 -3.67 -21.82
N SER A 76 -4.09 -3.63 -21.36
CA SER A 76 -4.58 -2.83 -20.25
C SER A 76 -5.60 -3.57 -19.39
N PHE A 77 -5.78 -3.13 -18.14
CA PHE A 77 -6.95 -3.52 -17.38
C PHE A 77 -8.22 -3.08 -18.11
N ALA A 78 -9.26 -3.90 -18.09
CA ALA A 78 -10.48 -3.63 -18.83
C ALA A 78 -11.14 -2.33 -18.33
N ASN A 79 -11.50 -1.43 -19.25
CA ASN A 79 -11.98 -0.08 -18.95
C ASN A 79 -10.98 0.79 -18.13
N GLY A 80 -9.68 0.48 -18.20
CA GLY A 80 -8.63 1.32 -17.65
C GLY A 80 -8.46 2.62 -18.44
N SER A 81 -7.63 3.53 -17.92
CA SER A 81 -7.22 4.75 -18.63
C SER A 81 -6.41 4.42 -19.90
N ALA A 82 -6.09 5.45 -20.69
CA ALA A 82 -5.20 5.31 -21.85
C ALA A 82 -3.81 4.72 -21.50
N ASN A 83 -3.38 4.85 -20.24
CA ASN A 83 -2.12 4.28 -19.75
C ASN A 83 -2.25 2.82 -19.25
N GLY A 84 -3.47 2.26 -19.30
CA GLY A 84 -3.75 0.85 -19.03
C GLY A 84 -3.95 0.46 -17.57
N TYR A 85 -4.13 1.45 -16.69
CA TYR A 85 -4.46 1.31 -15.27
C TYR A 85 -5.58 2.29 -14.88
N TYR A 86 -6.22 2.09 -13.74
CA TYR A 86 -7.28 2.98 -13.25
C TYR A 86 -6.71 4.25 -12.62
N VAL A 87 -7.32 5.38 -12.95
CA VAL A 87 -7.05 6.70 -12.37
C VAL A 87 -8.39 7.26 -11.91
N GLY A 88 -8.42 7.89 -10.74
CA GLY A 88 -9.69 8.29 -10.12
C GLY A 88 -10.41 7.07 -9.56
N GLU A 89 -11.70 6.91 -9.85
CA GLU A 89 -12.51 5.85 -9.28
C GLU A 89 -12.35 4.52 -10.07
N PRO A 90 -11.69 3.50 -9.51
CA PRO A 90 -11.58 2.21 -10.16
C PRO A 90 -12.96 1.52 -10.27
N PRO A 91 -13.09 0.40 -11.00
CA PRO A 91 -14.31 -0.37 -10.98
C PRO A 91 -14.61 -0.80 -9.54
N ASN A 92 -15.70 -0.29 -8.97
CA ASN A 92 -16.22 -0.64 -7.66
C ASN A 92 -16.75 -2.08 -7.65
N ALA A 93 -15.84 -3.04 -7.80
CA ALA A 93 -16.13 -4.47 -7.83
C ALA A 93 -15.04 -5.30 -7.15
N SER A 94 -15.46 -6.35 -6.46
CA SER A 94 -14.61 -7.34 -5.79
C SER A 94 -13.53 -6.68 -4.90
N PHE A 95 -12.25 -7.00 -5.13
CA PHE A 95 -11.15 -6.44 -4.34
C PHE A 95 -11.06 -4.92 -4.41
N LEU A 96 -11.31 -4.31 -5.56
CA LEU A 96 -11.18 -2.86 -5.71
C LEU A 96 -12.28 -2.12 -4.93
N LEU A 97 -13.48 -2.70 -4.88
CA LEU A 97 -14.53 -2.21 -3.98
C LEU A 97 -14.11 -2.32 -2.51
N ALA A 98 -13.54 -3.46 -2.10
CA ALA A 98 -13.15 -3.66 -0.71
C ALA A 98 -12.02 -2.69 -0.28
N VAL A 99 -11.07 -2.39 -1.18
CA VAL A 99 -10.04 -1.35 -0.95
C VAL A 99 -10.69 0.02 -0.79
N GLU A 100 -11.62 0.39 -1.67
CA GLU A 100 -12.33 1.67 -1.59
C GLU A 100 -13.18 1.78 -0.32
N GLU A 101 -13.91 0.73 0.07
CA GLU A 101 -14.70 0.70 1.30
C GLU A 101 -13.83 0.77 2.57
N THR A 102 -12.59 0.28 2.50
CA THR A 102 -11.67 0.27 3.65
C THR A 102 -10.85 1.56 3.76
N PHE A 103 -10.43 2.14 2.63
CA PHE A 103 -9.43 3.21 2.59
C PHE A 103 -9.86 4.45 1.78
N GLY A 104 -10.99 4.42 1.09
CA GLY A 104 -11.49 5.52 0.22
C GLY A 104 -11.94 6.79 0.97
N ASP A 105 -11.66 6.89 2.27
CA ASP A 105 -11.88 8.12 3.03
C ASP A 105 -10.99 9.26 2.52
N ARG A 106 -11.49 10.50 2.58
CA ARG A 106 -10.83 11.71 2.02
C ARG A 106 -9.42 12.02 2.55
N ALA A 107 -8.94 11.30 3.57
CA ALA A 107 -7.65 11.54 4.21
C ALA A 107 -6.58 10.50 3.85
N VAL A 108 -6.92 9.46 3.08
CA VAL A 108 -6.00 8.38 2.68
C VAL A 108 -6.08 8.20 1.17
N ALA A 109 -4.92 8.20 0.52
CA ALA A 109 -4.78 7.81 -0.89
C ALA A 109 -4.15 6.41 -0.96
N TYR A 110 -4.44 5.69 -2.04
CA TYR A 110 -3.89 4.37 -2.25
C TYR A 110 -3.45 4.11 -3.69
N ASN A 111 -2.46 3.23 -3.83
CA ASN A 111 -2.08 2.62 -5.10
C ASN A 111 -2.22 1.11 -4.98
N VAL A 112 -2.57 0.47 -6.09
CA VAL A 112 -2.54 -0.99 -6.21
C VAL A 112 -1.58 -1.36 -7.33
N ASN A 113 -0.56 -2.15 -7.01
CA ASN A 113 0.44 -2.62 -7.96
C ASN A 113 0.40 -4.15 -8.05
N ALA A 114 0.67 -4.67 -9.24
CA ALA A 114 0.84 -6.10 -9.50
C ALA A 114 2.26 -6.34 -10.01
N TYR A 115 3.08 -7.01 -9.20
CA TYR A 115 4.42 -7.40 -9.59
C TYR A 115 4.41 -8.83 -10.14
N TYR A 116 5.16 -9.04 -11.22
CA TYR A 116 5.30 -10.34 -11.86
C TYR A 116 6.73 -10.51 -12.37
N VAL A 117 7.11 -11.73 -12.74
CA VAL A 117 8.40 -12.03 -13.34
C VAL A 117 8.21 -12.18 -14.84
N ASP A 118 9.03 -11.49 -15.65
CA ASP A 118 8.97 -11.61 -17.10
C ASP A 118 9.73 -12.86 -17.62
N ALA A 119 9.71 -13.08 -18.94
CA ALA A 119 10.36 -14.23 -19.56
C ALA A 119 11.89 -14.26 -19.38
N ASN A 120 12.52 -13.12 -19.05
CA ASN A 120 13.94 -13.03 -18.78
C ASN A 120 14.28 -13.25 -17.30
N GLY A 121 13.27 -13.39 -16.44
CA GLY A 121 13.45 -13.49 -14.99
C GLY A 121 13.46 -12.14 -14.27
N ASP A 122 13.19 -11.03 -14.96
CA ASP A 122 13.17 -9.71 -14.33
C ASP A 122 11.84 -9.46 -13.61
N ARG A 123 11.90 -8.88 -12.40
CA ARG A 123 10.70 -8.39 -11.71
C ARG A 123 10.17 -7.15 -12.44
N ARG A 124 8.94 -7.22 -12.91
CA ARG A 124 8.19 -6.14 -13.56
C ARG A 124 7.01 -5.72 -12.69
N THR A 125 6.51 -4.52 -12.96
CA THR A 125 5.35 -3.96 -12.27
C THR A 125 4.30 -3.56 -13.28
N ARG A 126 3.05 -3.93 -12.99
CA ARG A 126 1.86 -3.44 -13.65
C ARG A 126 1.04 -2.66 -12.63
N ARG A 127 0.82 -1.36 -12.86
CA ARG A 127 -0.08 -0.57 -12.04
C ARG A 127 -1.52 -1.05 -12.29
N VAL A 128 -2.29 -1.20 -11.22
CA VAL A 128 -3.72 -1.53 -11.27
C VAL A 128 -4.53 -0.26 -11.00
N VAL A 129 -4.26 0.40 -9.88
CA VAL A 129 -4.85 1.69 -9.49
C VAL A 129 -3.71 2.66 -9.18
N HIS A 130 -3.82 3.89 -9.67
CA HIS A 130 -2.84 4.93 -9.44
C HIS A 130 -3.51 6.26 -9.04
N HIS A 131 -3.39 6.64 -7.77
CA HIS A 131 -3.89 7.91 -7.20
C HIS A 131 -2.81 8.97 -7.01
N GLY A 132 -1.57 8.69 -7.42
CA GLY A 132 -0.45 9.64 -7.36
C GLY A 132 0.79 9.02 -6.75
N ASP A 133 1.74 9.88 -6.41
CA ASP A 133 3.00 9.48 -5.79
C ASP A 133 2.86 9.39 -4.27
N PRO A 134 3.25 8.27 -3.63
CA PRO A 134 3.17 8.13 -2.19
C PRO A 134 4.03 9.16 -1.43
N SER A 135 3.55 9.63 -0.29
CA SER A 135 4.33 10.48 0.63
C SER A 135 5.38 9.67 1.41
N ALA A 136 6.23 10.36 2.18
CA ALA A 136 7.32 9.72 2.91
C ALA A 136 6.86 8.75 4.01
N ASP A 137 5.62 8.90 4.48
CA ASP A 137 4.93 8.07 5.48
C ASP A 137 4.06 6.96 4.84
N ALA A 138 4.26 6.68 3.55
CA ALA A 138 3.54 5.62 2.88
C ALA A 138 3.88 4.25 3.46
N VAL A 139 2.84 3.42 3.64
CA VAL A 139 2.98 2.02 4.04
C VAL A 139 2.55 1.11 2.92
N ALA A 140 3.17 -0.07 2.82
CA ALA A 140 2.86 -1.06 1.81
C ALA A 140 2.59 -2.42 2.45
N ALA A 141 1.61 -3.13 1.93
CA ALA A 141 1.38 -4.54 2.25
C ALA A 141 1.30 -5.34 0.95
N THR A 142 1.80 -6.57 0.96
CA THR A 142 1.83 -7.42 -0.24
C THR A 142 1.25 -8.80 -0.01
N ARG A 143 0.75 -9.41 -1.09
CA ARG A 143 0.23 -10.78 -1.09
C ARG A 143 0.43 -11.47 -2.43
N LEU A 144 0.93 -12.71 -2.38
CA LEU A 144 1.09 -13.56 -3.55
C LEU A 144 -0.25 -14.18 -3.98
N VAL A 145 -0.48 -14.20 -5.28
CA VAL A 145 -1.64 -14.78 -5.95
C VAL A 145 -1.15 -15.58 -7.15
N THR A 146 -1.49 -16.86 -7.20
CA THR A 146 -1.22 -17.71 -8.35
C THR A 146 -2.42 -17.68 -9.30
N LEU A 147 -2.15 -17.38 -10.57
CA LEU A 147 -3.09 -17.50 -11.69
C LEU A 147 -2.83 -18.83 -12.41
N TYR A 148 -3.88 -19.45 -12.92
CA TYR A 148 -3.80 -20.74 -13.62
C TYR A 148 -4.34 -20.61 -15.05
N ASP A 149 -3.80 -21.39 -15.97
CA ASP A 149 -4.13 -21.34 -17.41
C ASP A 149 -5.62 -21.49 -17.68
N ASN A 150 -6.27 -22.38 -16.94
CA ASN A 150 -7.68 -22.73 -17.09
C ASN A 150 -8.65 -21.74 -16.41
N GLN A 151 -8.15 -20.68 -15.76
CA GLN A 151 -9.02 -19.67 -15.18
C GLN A 151 -9.56 -18.78 -16.27
N SER A 152 -10.88 -18.57 -16.25
CA SER A 152 -11.53 -17.62 -17.16
C SER A 152 -11.00 -16.20 -16.98
N VAL A 153 -10.84 -15.44 -18.05
CA VAL A 153 -10.85 -13.97 -17.97
C VAL A 153 -12.17 -13.55 -17.32
N THR A 154 -12.15 -12.49 -16.52
CA THR A 154 -13.37 -12.01 -15.86
C THR A 154 -13.97 -10.80 -16.55
N GLU A 155 -15.27 -10.61 -16.39
CA GLU A 155 -15.99 -9.40 -16.74
C GLU A 155 -16.70 -8.81 -15.52
N ARG A 156 -17.09 -7.54 -15.60
CA ARG A 156 -17.78 -6.88 -14.48
C ARG A 156 -19.28 -7.13 -14.55
N ASN A 157 -19.86 -7.65 -13.46
CA ASN A 157 -21.29 -7.74 -13.24
C ASN A 157 -21.65 -7.08 -11.89
N GLY A 158 -22.11 -5.82 -11.95
CA GLY A 158 -22.40 -5.02 -10.74
C GLY A 158 -21.16 -4.79 -9.88
N THR A 159 -21.19 -5.29 -8.65
CA THR A 159 -20.10 -5.19 -7.66
C THR A 159 -19.16 -6.40 -7.64
N ARG A 160 -19.28 -7.30 -8.64
CA ARG A 160 -18.46 -8.51 -8.74
C ARG A 160 -17.80 -8.63 -10.10
N PHE A 161 -16.67 -9.32 -10.11
CA PHE A 161 -16.04 -9.82 -11.33
C PHE A 161 -16.44 -11.28 -11.50
N GLU A 162 -17.07 -11.60 -12.61
CA GLU A 162 -17.59 -12.94 -12.91
C GLU A 162 -16.79 -13.57 -14.06
N PRO A 163 -16.63 -14.90 -14.09
CA PRO A 163 -15.87 -15.58 -15.13
C PRO A 163 -16.60 -15.51 -16.49
N THR A 164 -15.83 -15.29 -17.55
CA THR A 164 -16.29 -15.42 -18.94
C THR A 164 -16.05 -16.84 -19.48
N ALA A 165 -16.42 -17.08 -20.74
CA ALA A 165 -16.11 -18.34 -21.42
C ALA A 165 -14.63 -18.46 -21.84
N LYS A 166 -13.90 -17.34 -21.95
CA LYS A 166 -12.50 -17.30 -22.40
C LYS A 166 -11.55 -17.49 -21.23
N THR A 167 -10.54 -18.34 -21.35
CA THR A 167 -9.50 -18.60 -20.34
C THR A 167 -8.24 -17.77 -20.55
N LEU A 168 -7.32 -17.76 -19.58
CA LEU A 168 -6.00 -17.13 -19.73
C LEU A 168 -5.18 -17.80 -20.84
N ALA A 169 -5.25 -19.14 -20.95
CA ALA A 169 -4.64 -19.86 -22.07
C ALA A 169 -5.19 -19.39 -23.43
N ASP A 170 -6.51 -19.22 -23.55
CA ASP A 170 -7.14 -18.74 -24.79
C ASP A 170 -6.73 -17.30 -25.15
N VAL A 171 -6.34 -16.47 -24.17
CA VAL A 171 -5.81 -15.11 -24.42
C VAL A 171 -4.42 -15.20 -25.05
N ASP A 172 -3.57 -16.10 -24.57
CA ASP A 172 -2.21 -16.27 -25.08
C ASP A 172 -2.16 -16.92 -26.45
N ASP A 173 -3.09 -17.84 -26.74
CA ASP A 173 -3.21 -18.48 -28.05
C ASP A 173 -3.82 -17.55 -29.12
N ALA A 174 -4.48 -16.46 -28.71
CA ALA A 174 -5.14 -15.53 -29.61
C ALA A 174 -4.15 -14.58 -30.30
N THR A 175 -4.24 -14.50 -31.63
CA THR A 175 -3.43 -13.56 -32.41
C THR A 175 -3.77 -12.11 -32.04
N GLY A 176 -2.80 -11.38 -31.50
CA GLY A 176 -2.93 -9.95 -31.21
C GLY A 176 -3.48 -9.62 -29.82
N GLU A 177 -3.66 -10.62 -28.97
CA GLU A 177 -3.93 -10.43 -27.54
C GLU A 177 -2.70 -10.80 -26.73
N ARG A 178 -2.48 -10.08 -25.62
CA ARG A 178 -1.41 -10.38 -24.67
C ARG A 178 -1.87 -10.07 -23.26
N TYR A 179 -1.60 -10.97 -22.33
CA TYR A 179 -1.71 -10.69 -20.92
C TYR A 179 -0.52 -9.88 -20.41
N PHE A 180 -0.64 -9.24 -19.24
CA PHE A 180 0.45 -8.42 -18.71
C PHE A 180 1.63 -9.25 -18.19
N ALA A 181 1.35 -10.44 -17.65
CA ALA A 181 2.36 -11.39 -17.21
C ALA A 181 2.51 -12.49 -18.28
N PRO A 182 3.74 -12.94 -18.57
CA PRO A 182 3.93 -14.06 -19.50
C PRO A 182 3.45 -15.36 -18.87
N ASN A 183 2.97 -16.28 -19.70
CA ASN A 183 2.64 -17.63 -19.26
C ASN A 183 3.89 -18.41 -18.83
N ALA A 184 3.83 -18.98 -17.63
CA ALA A 184 4.83 -19.86 -17.09
C ALA A 184 4.62 -21.31 -17.56
N PRO A 185 5.69 -22.12 -17.67
CA PRO A 185 5.53 -23.53 -18.05
C PRO A 185 4.72 -24.30 -16.98
N GLY A 186 3.71 -25.05 -17.40
CA GLY A 186 2.94 -25.96 -16.54
C GLY A 186 1.44 -25.67 -16.56
N HIS A 187 0.81 -25.73 -15.39
CA HIS A 187 -0.62 -25.39 -15.19
C HIS A 187 -0.82 -24.02 -14.51
N ALA A 188 0.26 -23.46 -13.97
CA ALA A 188 0.26 -22.14 -13.38
C ALA A 188 0.61 -21.16 -14.49
N TYR A 189 -0.27 -20.18 -14.70
CA TYR A 189 -0.06 -19.15 -15.70
C TYR A 189 0.97 -18.12 -15.22
N ALA A 190 0.80 -17.60 -14.01
CA ALA A 190 1.74 -16.67 -13.40
C ALA A 190 1.59 -16.62 -11.88
N VAL A 191 2.67 -16.27 -11.18
CA VAL A 191 2.61 -15.86 -9.76
C VAL A 191 2.75 -14.35 -9.72
N VAL A 192 1.73 -13.69 -9.18
CA VAL A 192 1.64 -12.24 -9.11
C VAL A 192 1.65 -11.81 -7.65
N GLU A 193 2.53 -10.88 -7.29
CA GLU A 193 2.52 -10.22 -6.00
C GLU A 193 1.68 -8.94 -6.11
N VAL A 194 0.55 -8.91 -5.41
CA VAL A 194 -0.31 -7.72 -5.31
C VAL A 194 0.16 -6.89 -4.14
N GLU A 195 0.46 -5.62 -4.38
CA GLU A 195 0.84 -4.64 -3.38
C GLU A 195 -0.25 -3.57 -3.28
N VAL A 196 -0.59 -3.21 -2.05
CA VAL A 196 -1.39 -2.02 -1.73
C VAL A 196 -0.47 -1.05 -1.00
N VAL A 197 -0.32 0.15 -1.54
CA VAL A 197 0.42 1.26 -0.92
C VAL A 197 -0.59 2.27 -0.43
N LEU A 198 -0.52 2.66 0.83
CA LEU A 198 -1.41 3.63 1.49
C LEU A 198 -0.61 4.80 2.01
N TRP A 199 -1.10 6.02 1.83
CA TRP A 199 -0.47 7.20 2.40
C TRP A 199 -1.50 8.29 2.69
N ARG A 200 -1.13 9.24 3.54
CA ARG A 200 -2.01 10.34 3.91
C ARG A 200 -1.90 11.48 2.89
N MET A 201 -3.04 12.10 2.58
CA MET A 201 -3.11 13.31 1.75
C MET A 201 -2.89 14.58 2.57
#